data_AF-A0A9Q5JG25-F1
#
_entry.id   AF-A0A9Q5JG25-F1
#
_cell.length_a   1.000
_cell.length_b   1.000
_cell.length_c   1.000
_cell.angle_alpha   90.00
_cell.angle_beta   90.00
_cell.angle_gamma   90.00
#
_symmetry.space_group_name_H-M   'P 1'
#
loop_
_entity.id
_entity.type
_entity.pdbx_description
1 polymer ?
#
loop_
_entity_poly.entity_id
_entity_poly.type
_entity_poly.pdbx_seq_one_letter_code
_entity_poly.pdbx_strand_id
1 'polypeptide(L)'
;MKNTPLINELRTETLNHKIQWKTINDPNVKLMINGTPLAEQYQHINPNNSYFGVYKNQTYVLLYGEILDLFSNSLHSQIFLNTVINIEDNQSLKTVEDVSQKELFELKALIEMGYPLSSVPNLSTL
;
A
#
# COMPACT_ATOMS: atom_id res chain seq x y z
N MET A 1 -10.66 2.94 18.53
CA MET A 1 -9.85 3.31 17.35
C MET A 1 -10.83 3.56 16.21
N LYS A 2 -10.89 4.79 15.67
CA LYS A 2 -11.73 5.06 14.49
C LYS A 2 -10.95 4.56 13.29
N ASN A 3 -11.42 3.48 12.69
CA ASN A 3 -10.88 3.08 11.40
C ASN A 3 -11.36 4.09 10.36
N THR A 4 -10.44 4.60 9.54
CA THR A 4 -10.81 5.59 8.50
C THR A 4 -11.70 4.92 7.44
N PRO A 5 -12.80 5.54 6.99
CA PRO A 5 -13.76 4.90 6.08
C PRO A 5 -13.10 4.28 4.84
N LEU A 6 -12.08 4.94 4.29
CA LEU A 6 -11.35 4.49 3.11
C LEU A 6 -10.56 3.19 3.38
N ILE A 7 -9.82 3.08 4.48
CA ILE A 7 -8.99 1.89 4.71
C ILE A 7 -9.84 0.65 4.99
N ASN A 8 -11.00 0.82 5.63
CA ASN A 8 -11.99 -0.27 5.75
C ASN A 8 -12.51 -0.72 4.39
N GLU A 9 -12.82 0.23 3.52
CA GLU A 9 -13.31 -0.06 2.17
C GLU A 9 -12.23 -0.79 1.36
N LEU A 10 -10.99 -0.31 1.35
CA LEU A 10 -9.88 -0.97 0.66
C LEU A 10 -9.65 -2.40 1.15
N ARG A 11 -9.70 -2.63 2.47
CA ARG A 11 -9.60 -3.97 3.05
C ARG A 11 -10.75 -4.86 2.61
N THR A 12 -11.99 -4.36 2.73
CA THR A 12 -13.20 -5.10 2.33
C THR A 12 -13.14 -5.48 0.85
N GLU A 13 -12.73 -4.56 -0.02
CA GLU A 13 -12.71 -4.80 -1.46
C GLU A 13 -11.49 -5.61 -1.93
N THR A 14 -10.40 -5.59 -1.15
CA THR A 14 -9.30 -6.55 -1.30
C THR A 14 -9.76 -7.96 -0.98
N LEU A 15 -10.49 -8.13 0.14
CA LEU A 15 -11.07 -9.40 0.55
C LEU A 15 -12.13 -9.92 -0.43
N ASN A 16 -12.90 -9.02 -1.04
CA ASN A 16 -13.88 -9.35 -2.08
C ASN A 16 -13.24 -9.56 -3.46
N HIS A 17 -11.91 -9.50 -3.58
CA HIS A 17 -11.17 -9.61 -4.83
C HIS A 17 -11.55 -8.58 -5.90
N LYS A 18 -12.15 -7.45 -5.50
CA LYS A 18 -12.44 -6.33 -6.41
C LYS A 18 -11.22 -5.46 -6.66
N ILE A 19 -10.19 -5.57 -5.81
CA ILE A 19 -8.89 -4.93 -6.01
C ILE A 19 -7.86 -6.02 -6.25
N GLN A 20 -7.29 -6.04 -7.47
CA GLN A 20 -6.12 -6.86 -7.77
C GLN A 20 -4.88 -6.02 -7.49
N TRP A 21 -4.12 -6.45 -6.49
CA TRP A 21 -2.86 -5.82 -6.12
C TRP A 21 -1.70 -6.48 -6.87
N LYS A 22 -0.79 -5.65 -7.38
CA LYS A 22 0.46 -6.08 -8.03
C LYS A 22 1.63 -5.43 -7.33
N THR A 23 2.76 -6.11 -7.28
CA THR A 23 3.98 -5.50 -6.76
C THR A 23 4.42 -4.37 -7.69
N ILE A 24 4.98 -3.28 -7.15
CA ILE A 24 5.46 -2.18 -8.01
C ILE A 24 6.69 -2.59 -8.84
N ASN A 25 7.36 -3.69 -8.45
CA ASN A 25 8.46 -4.31 -9.19
C ASN A 25 8.03 -5.47 -10.12
N ASP A 26 6.73 -5.62 -10.42
CA ASP A 26 6.27 -6.68 -11.30
C ASP A 26 6.92 -6.53 -12.70
N PRO A 27 7.62 -7.56 -13.21
CA PRO A 27 8.33 -7.47 -14.50
C PRO A 27 7.39 -7.35 -15.70
N ASN A 28 6.13 -7.75 -15.55
CA ASN A 28 5.12 -7.74 -16.62
C ASN A 28 4.22 -6.51 -16.57
N VAL A 29 4.07 -5.87 -15.40
CA VAL A 29 3.17 -4.72 -15.22
C VAL A 29 3.81 -3.67 -14.31
N LYS A 30 4.31 -2.60 -14.92
CA LYS A 30 4.93 -1.49 -14.20
C LYS A 30 3.96 -0.34 -14.01
N LEU A 31 3.85 0.17 -12.78
CA LEU A 31 3.22 1.46 -12.54
C LEU A 31 4.21 2.56 -12.92
N MET A 32 3.89 3.34 -13.95
CA MET A 32 4.70 4.45 -14.43
C MET A 32 4.19 5.75 -13.82
N ILE A 33 5.09 6.59 -13.32
CA ILE A 33 4.80 7.96 -12.88
C ILE A 33 5.73 8.88 -13.67
N ASN A 34 5.17 9.76 -14.50
CA ASN A 34 5.92 10.66 -15.39
C ASN A 34 6.94 9.92 -16.26
N GLY A 35 6.55 8.79 -16.83
CA GLY A 35 7.40 8.00 -17.73
C GLY A 35 8.52 7.21 -17.04
N THR A 36 8.62 7.25 -15.71
CA THR A 36 9.59 6.46 -14.92
C THR A 36 8.87 5.39 -14.11
N PRO A 37 9.36 4.13 -14.08
CA PRO A 37 8.78 3.10 -13.21
C PRO A 37 8.83 3.52 -11.75
N LEU A 38 7.72 3.39 -11.04
CA LEU A 38 7.61 3.80 -9.64
C LEU A 38 8.63 3.10 -8.74
N ALA A 39 8.92 1.82 -9.00
CA ALA A 39 9.92 1.03 -8.28
C ALA A 39 11.33 1.64 -8.32
N GLU A 40 11.63 2.49 -9.29
CA GLU A 40 12.96 3.10 -9.49
C GLU A 40 13.06 4.51 -8.86
N GLN A 41 11.95 5.07 -8.34
CA GLN A 41 11.90 6.45 -7.87
C GLN A 41 12.38 6.63 -6.41
N TYR A 42 12.35 5.58 -5.59
CA TYR A 42 12.60 5.70 -4.15
C TYR A 42 13.61 4.64 -3.67
N GLN A 43 14.76 5.09 -3.17
CA GLN A 43 15.83 4.20 -2.69
C GLN A 43 15.51 3.49 -1.38
N HIS A 44 14.67 4.08 -0.52
CA HIS A 44 14.32 3.56 0.81
C HIS A 44 13.06 2.67 0.81
N ILE A 45 12.42 2.54 -0.35
CA ILE A 45 11.24 1.69 -0.53
C ILE A 45 11.71 0.32 -0.99
N ASN A 46 11.16 -0.74 -0.39
CA ASN A 46 11.34 -2.09 -0.89
C ASN A 46 10.26 -2.37 -1.95
N PRO A 47 10.63 -2.44 -3.24
CA PRO A 47 9.66 -2.47 -4.32
C PRO A 47 8.99 -3.85 -4.50
N ASN A 48 9.56 -4.91 -3.90
CA ASN A 48 8.94 -6.24 -3.86
C ASN A 48 7.87 -6.36 -2.79
N ASN A 49 7.92 -5.51 -1.75
CA ASN A 49 6.95 -5.45 -0.66
C ASN A 49 6.03 -4.23 -0.74
N SER A 50 6.03 -3.57 -1.90
CA SER A 50 5.20 -2.41 -2.21
C SER A 50 4.26 -2.76 -3.35
N TYR A 51 3.03 -2.29 -3.27
CA TYR A 51 1.93 -2.76 -4.11
C TYR A 51 1.16 -1.60 -4.73
N PHE A 52 0.50 -1.85 -5.85
CA PHE A 52 -0.50 -0.95 -6.40
C PHE A 52 -1.72 -1.73 -6.87
N GLY A 53 -2.89 -1.06 -6.82
CA GLY A 53 -4.16 -1.62 -7.24
C GLY A 53 -5.09 -0.52 -7.72
N VAL A 54 -5.99 -0.85 -8.64
CA VAL A 54 -6.97 0.09 -9.17
C VAL A 54 -8.34 -0.22 -8.58
N TYR A 55 -8.99 0.80 -8.03
CA TYR A 55 -10.35 0.70 -7.48
C TYR A 55 -11.08 2.02 -7.71
N LYS A 56 -12.35 1.96 -8.17
CA LYS A 56 -13.17 3.15 -8.49
C LYS A 56 -12.44 4.17 -9.38
N ASN A 57 -11.77 3.69 -10.44
CA ASN A 57 -10.94 4.50 -11.35
C ASN A 57 -9.79 5.28 -10.68
N GLN A 58 -9.44 4.92 -9.45
CA GLN A 58 -8.33 5.50 -8.71
C GLN A 58 -7.25 4.43 -8.54
N THR A 59 -6.00 4.78 -8.85
CA THR A 59 -4.85 3.93 -8.51
C THR A 59 -4.44 4.22 -7.08
N TYR A 60 -4.44 3.20 -6.25
CA TYR A 60 -3.91 3.20 -4.89
C TYR A 60 -2.55 2.52 -4.87
N VAL A 61 -1.63 3.08 -4.09
CA VAL A 61 -0.25 2.62 -3.99
C VAL A 61 0.10 2.47 -2.51
N LEU A 62 0.54 1.27 -2.14
CA LEU A 62 1.03 0.94 -0.81
C LEU A 62 2.56 0.82 -0.89
N LEU A 63 3.29 1.79 -0.35
CA LEU A 63 4.75 1.80 -0.34
C LEU A 63 5.24 1.35 1.03
N TYR A 64 6.06 0.30 1.07
CA TYR A 64 6.71 -0.19 2.27
C TYR A 64 8.20 0.18 2.23
N GLY A 65 8.69 0.79 3.30
CA GLY A 65 10.10 1.13 3.47
C GLY A 65 10.56 0.96 4.90
N GLU A 66 11.86 1.02 5.09
CA GLU A 66 12.49 1.07 6.41
C GLU A 66 13.14 2.45 6.58
N ILE A 67 12.87 3.09 7.72
CA ILE A 67 13.40 4.40 8.04
C ILE A 67 14.27 4.28 9.28
N LEU A 68 15.46 4.86 9.20
CA LEU A 68 16.35 4.99 10.35
C LEU A 68 15.84 6.12 11.25
N ASP A 69 15.44 5.78 12.46
CA ASP A 69 15.26 6.77 13.51
C ASP A 69 16.63 7.12 14.10
N LEU A 70 17.06 8.35 13.82
CA LEU A 70 18.35 8.88 14.24
C LEU A 70 18.45 9.08 15.76
N PHE A 71 17.32 9.18 16.47
CA PHE A 71 17.31 9.37 17.92
C PHE A 71 17.43 8.05 18.68
N SER A 72 16.75 7.00 18.22
CA SER A 72 16.84 5.66 18.82
C SER A 72 17.93 4.79 18.20
N ASN A 73 18.56 5.25 17.11
CA ASN A 73 19.50 4.48 16.28
C ASN A 73 18.91 3.10 15.88
N SER A 74 17.63 3.09 15.52
CA SER A 74 16.91 1.87 15.17
C SER A 74 16.15 2.03 13.85
N LEU A 75 16.03 0.92 13.12
CA LEU A 75 15.24 0.87 11.88
C LEU A 75 13.79 0.58 12.24
N HIS A 76 12.88 1.41 11.74
CA HIS A 76 11.44 1.20 11.84
C HIS A 76 10.86 0.99 10.45
N SER A 77 10.08 -0.08 10.32
CA SER A 77 9.26 -0.28 9.13
C SER A 77 8.12 0.73 9.08
N GLN A 78 7.90 1.31 7.90
CA GLN A 78 6.81 2.24 7.65
C GLN A 78 6.10 1.91 6.34
N ILE A 79 4.78 2.09 6.35
CA ILE A 79 3.93 1.97 5.17
C ILE A 79 3.30 3.32 4.86
N PHE A 80 3.24 3.65 3.58
CA PHE A 80 2.57 4.83 3.05
C PHE A 80 1.50 4.41 2.07
N LEU A 81 0.26 4.79 2.33
CA LEU A 81 -0.82 4.68 1.37
C LEU A 81 -0.90 5.97 0.56
N ASN A 82 -0.89 5.85 -0.75
CA ASN A 82 -0.95 6.97 -1.68
C ASN A 82 -2.00 6.72 -2.76
N THR A 83 -2.45 7.80 -3.39
CA THR A 83 -3.20 7.77 -4.65
C THR A 83 -2.39 8.42 -5.76
N VAL A 84 -2.50 7.89 -6.97
CA VAL A 84 -1.95 8.56 -8.17
C VAL A 84 -2.91 9.66 -8.60
N ILE A 85 -2.43 10.90 -8.68
CA ILE A 85 -3.22 12.04 -9.15
C ILE A 85 -2.56 12.66 -10.39
N ASN A 86 -3.36 13.31 -11.23
CA ASN A 86 -2.89 14.09 -12.37
C ASN A 86 -3.00 15.59 -12.04
N ILE A 87 -1.91 16.32 -12.20
CA ILE A 87 -1.80 17.77 -12.02
C ILE A 87 -1.16 18.33 -13.28
N GLU A 88 -1.93 19.07 -14.10
CA GLU A 88 -1.42 19.77 -15.29
C GLU A 88 -0.51 18.88 -16.15
N ASP A 89 -1.05 17.73 -16.58
CA ASP A 89 -0.37 16.69 -17.37
C ASP A 89 0.76 15.91 -16.69
N ASN A 90 1.06 16.20 -15.41
CA ASN A 90 2.00 15.44 -14.61
C ASN A 90 1.29 14.51 -13.62
N GLN A 91 1.80 13.29 -13.49
CA GLN A 91 1.39 12.34 -12.47
C GLN A 91 2.19 12.57 -11.18
N SER A 92 1.52 12.47 -10.04
CA SER A 92 2.16 12.49 -8.73
C SER A 92 1.47 11.55 -7.75
N LEU A 93 2.16 11.24 -6.65
CA LEU A 93 1.58 10.52 -5.52
C LEU A 93 1.07 11.51 -4.48
N LYS A 94 -0.18 11.32 -4.07
CA LYS A 94 -0.76 12.02 -2.94
C LYS A 94 -0.94 11.05 -1.79
N THR A 95 -0.30 11.32 -0.66
CA THR A 95 -0.47 10.54 0.56
C THR A 95 -1.91 10.60 1.03
N VAL A 96 -2.46 9.45 1.41
CA VAL A 96 -3.74 9.34 2.11
C VAL A 96 -3.47 9.63 3.58
N GLU A 97 -3.99 10.75 4.05
CA GLU A 97 -3.89 11.19 5.44
C GLU A 97 -4.88 10.42 6.33
N ASP A 98 -4.70 10.55 7.66
CA ASP A 98 -5.57 9.95 8.67
C ASP A 98 -5.67 8.42 8.63
N VAL A 99 -4.61 7.70 8.22
CA VAL A 99 -4.54 6.23 8.34
C VAL A 99 -3.37 5.85 9.24
N SER A 100 -3.64 5.03 10.26
CA SER A 100 -2.59 4.60 11.18
C SER A 100 -1.68 3.53 10.55
N GLN A 101 -0.42 3.47 10.99
CA GLN A 101 0.50 2.41 10.55
C GLN A 101 -0.07 1.00 10.78
N LYS A 102 -0.74 0.79 11.92
CA LYS A 102 -1.41 -0.49 12.22
C LYS A 102 -2.38 -0.90 11.13
N GLU A 103 -3.26 0.00 10.69
CA GLU A 103 -4.25 -0.30 9.64
C GLU A 103 -3.59 -0.56 8.28
N LEU A 104 -2.47 0.12 7.99
CA LEU A 104 -1.69 -0.11 6.78
C LEU A 104 -0.99 -1.47 6.77
N PHE A 105 -0.44 -1.89 7.92
CA PHE A 105 0.12 -3.23 8.08
C PHE A 105 -0.96 -4.31 7.94
N GLU A 106 -2.15 -4.07 8.49
CA GLU A 106 -3.30 -4.98 8.30
C GLU A 106 -3.70 -5.10 6.82
N LEU A 107 -3.80 -3.99 6.09
CA LEU A 107 -4.08 -4.03 4.65
C LEU A 107 -2.96 -4.77 3.89
N LYS A 108 -1.69 -4.48 4.20
CA LYS A 108 -0.55 -5.17 3.58
C LYS A 108 -0.61 -6.68 3.78
N ALA A 109 -0.91 -7.12 5.01
CA ALA A 109 -1.05 -8.53 5.31
C ALA A 109 -2.17 -9.18 4.48
N LEU A 110 -3.31 -8.51 4.31
CA LEU A 110 -4.39 -9.01 3.46
C LEU A 110 -3.98 -9.14 1.98
N ILE A 111 -3.21 -8.17 1.47
CA ILE A 111 -2.66 -8.20 0.10
C ILE A 111 -1.73 -9.41 -0.07
N GLU A 112 -0.82 -9.62 0.89
CA GLU A 112 0.20 -10.68 0.84
C GLU A 112 -0.36 -12.08 1.03
N MET A 113 -1.43 -12.21 1.80
CA MET A 113 -2.07 -13.49 2.04
C MET A 113 -2.75 -14.05 0.78
N GLY A 114 -3.26 -13.23 -0.14
CA GLY A 114 -3.87 -13.73 -1.38
C GLY A 114 -5.09 -14.66 -1.19
N TYR A 115 -5.72 -14.72 0.00
CA TYR A 115 -6.73 -15.74 0.35
C TYR A 115 -8.19 -15.24 0.42
N PRO A 116 -9.18 -16.14 0.14
CA PRO A 116 -10.58 -16.02 0.58
C PRO A 116 -10.74 -16.37 2.08
N LEU A 117 -11.62 -15.64 2.77
CA LEU A 117 -11.83 -15.55 4.23
C LEU A 117 -12.18 -16.82 5.03
N SER A 118 -12.09 -18.03 4.49
CA SER A 118 -12.49 -19.24 5.23
C SER A 118 -11.42 -19.80 6.20
N SER A 119 -10.33 -19.08 6.48
CA SER A 119 -9.21 -19.64 7.25
C SER A 119 -8.49 -18.68 8.22
N VAL A 120 -9.06 -17.53 8.57
CA VAL A 120 -8.48 -16.67 9.63
C VAL A 120 -8.93 -17.15 11.01
N PRO A 121 -8.02 -17.62 11.91
CA PRO A 121 -8.35 -17.79 13.31
C PRO A 121 -8.53 -16.41 13.94
N ASN A 122 -9.54 -16.30 14.78
CA ASN A 122 -9.96 -15.10 15.51
C ASN A 122 -8.74 -14.33 16.10
N LEU A 123 -8.47 -13.12 15.61
CA LEU A 123 -7.38 -12.23 16.08
C LEU A 123 -7.67 -11.58 17.45
N SER A 124 -8.51 -12.21 18.28
CA SER A 124 -8.88 -11.73 19.61
C SER A 124 -7.99 -12.30 20.73
N THR A 125 -6.87 -12.95 20.41
CA THR A 125 -5.95 -13.57 21.39
C THR A 125 -4.46 -13.32 21.12
N LEU A 126 -4.08 -12.12 20.68
CA LEU A 126 -2.69 -11.63 20.78
C LEU A 126 -2.65 -10.33 21.59
#